data_AF-A0A6N9R8T0-F1
#
_entry.id   AF-A0A6N9R8T0-F1
#
_cell.length_a   1.000
_cell.length_b   1.000
_cell.length_c   1.000
_cell.angle_alpha   90.00
_cell.angle_beta   90.00
_cell.angle_gamma   90.00
#
_symmetry.space_group_name_H-M   'P 1'
#
loop_
_entity.id
_entity.type
_entity.pdbx_description
1 polymer ?
#
loop_
_entity_poly.entity_id
_entity_poly.type
_entity_poly.pdbx_seq_one_letter_code
_entity_poly.pdbx_strand_id
1 'polypeptide(L)' 'MDHLTKSGECKITPKCTYPVTALGCVNRIYINCAVIDVTPDGLAVVEMVDGLPFDELQRLTGAPLRRAAAA' A
#
# COMPACT_ATOMS: atom_id res chain seq x y z
N MET A 1 1.08 7.02 7.97
CA MET A 1 2.16 6.10 8.38
C MET A 1 3.30 6.21 7.38
N ASP A 2 4.57 6.15 7.79
CA ASP A 2 5.68 6.07 6.81
C ASP A 2 5.61 4.75 6.05
N HIS A 3 5.70 4.80 4.72
CA HIS A 3 5.62 3.62 3.86
C HIS A 3 6.74 2.60 4.13
N LEU A 4 7.92 3.12 4.46
CA LEU A 4 9.10 2.32 4.79
C LEU A 4 9.36 2.30 6.31
N THR A 5 10.06 1.28 6.78
CA THR A 5 10.69 1.27 8.10
C THR A 5 11.88 2.22 8.13
N LYS A 6 12.45 2.47 9.31
CA LYS A 6 13.70 3.25 9.44
C LYS A 6 14.88 2.62 8.67
N SER A 7 14.82 1.31 8.42
CA SER A 7 15.81 0.55 7.66
C SER A 7 15.52 0.50 6.15
N GLY A 8 14.43 1.14 5.70
CA GLY A 8 14.03 1.16 4.28
C GLY A 8 13.17 -0.03 3.83
N GLU A 9 12.74 -0.91 4.74
CA GLU A 9 11.91 -2.07 4.39
C GLU A 9 10.44 -1.69 4.24
N CYS A 10 9.74 -2.29 3.27
CA CYS A 10 8.33 -2.02 3.07
C CYS A 10 7.47 -2.64 4.18
N LYS A 11 6.53 -1.84 4.71
CA LYS A 11 5.55 -2.33 5.70
C LYS A 11 4.38 -3.08 5.07
N ILE A 12 4.13 -2.88 3.78
CA ILE A 12 3.08 -3.57 3.02
C ILE A 12 3.71 -4.80 2.36
N THR A 13 3.44 -5.96 2.96
CA THR A 13 3.99 -7.25 2.55
C THR A 13 2.86 -8.19 2.12
N PRO A 14 3.13 -9.23 1.31
CA PRO A 14 2.10 -10.17 0.88
C PRO A 14 1.61 -11.06 2.04
N LYS A 15 2.39 -11.17 3.12
CA LYS A 15 2.04 -11.89 4.34
C LYS A 15 2.62 -11.20 5.56
N CYS A 16 1.76 -10.91 6.54
CA CYS A 16 2.18 -10.36 7.83
C CYS A 16 3.17 -11.31 8.52
N THR A 17 4.34 -10.77 8.90
CA THR A 17 5.37 -11.48 9.67
C THR A 17 5.19 -11.34 11.18
N TYR A 18 4.51 -10.28 11.61
CA TYR A 18 4.14 -10.04 13.00
C TYR A 18 2.77 -10.65 13.32
N PRO A 19 2.48 -10.90 14.62
CA PRO A 19 1.16 -11.35 15.05
C PRO A 19 0.06 -10.42 14.52
N VAL A 20 -0.93 -11.02 13.86
CA VAL A 20 -2.04 -10.27 13.27
C VAL A 20 -2.98 -9.81 14.38
N THR A 21 -3.28 -8.52 14.42
CA THR A 21 -4.28 -7.96 15.35
C THR A 21 -5.71 -8.29 14.91
N ALA A 22 -6.01 -8.14 13.63
CA ALA A 22 -7.31 -8.44 13.04
C ALA A 22 -7.16 -8.78 11.54
N LEU A 23 -7.83 -9.85 11.09
CA LEU A 23 -7.77 -10.31 9.70
C LEU A 23 -8.87 -9.62 8.87
N GLY A 24 -8.50 -9.02 7.74
CA GLY A 24 -9.45 -8.45 6.78
C GLY A 24 -10.23 -7.21 7.26
N CYS A 25 -9.85 -6.62 8.40
CA CYS A 25 -10.57 -5.47 8.97
C CYS A 25 -10.07 -4.10 8.48
N VAL A 26 -9.03 -4.05 7.64
CA VAL A 26 -8.49 -2.80 7.10
C VAL A 26 -9.17 -2.50 5.77
N ASN A 27 -9.83 -1.35 5.65
CA ASN A 27 -10.48 -0.89 4.41
C ASN A 27 -9.58 0.04 3.58
N ARG A 28 -8.75 0.85 4.24
CA ARG A 28 -7.91 1.85 3.58
C ARG A 28 -6.61 2.07 4.35
N ILE A 29 -5.52 2.26 3.62
CA ILE A 29 -4.16 2.46 4.12
C ILE A 29 -3.69 3.84 3.65
N TYR A 30 -3.38 4.69 4.62
CA TYR A 30 -2.83 6.02 4.38
C TYR A 30 -1.33 6.04 4.67
N ILE A 31 -0.54 6.20 3.60
CA ILE A 31 0.91 6.32 3.67
C ILE A 31 1.37 7.68 3.16
N ASN A 32 2.60 8.06 3.47
CA ASN A 32 3.16 9.35 3.10
C ASN A 32 3.22 9.59 1.57
N CYS A 33 3.24 8.54 0.77
CA CYS A 33 3.35 8.63 -0.70
C CYS A 33 2.07 8.30 -1.47
N ALA A 34 1.05 7.71 -0.84
CA ALA A 34 -0.17 7.27 -1.50
C ALA A 34 -1.32 6.95 -0.53
N VAL A 35 -2.53 6.89 -1.07
CA VAL A 35 -3.72 6.35 -0.43
C VAL A 35 -4.11 5.06 -1.13
N ILE A 36 -4.22 3.97 -0.38
CA ILE A 36 -4.46 2.62 -0.92
C ILE A 36 -5.74 2.06 -0.30
N ASP A 37 -6.71 1.69 -1.12
CA ASP A 37 -7.88 0.94 -0.73
C ASP A 37 -7.61 -0.57 -0.72
N VAL A 38 -8.13 -1.24 0.30
CA VAL A 38 -8.12 -2.69 0.42
C VAL A 38 -9.45 -3.20 -0.12
N THR A 39 -9.39 -3.81 -1.30
CA THR A 39 -10.56 -4.36 -2.00
C THR A 39 -10.49 -5.89 -2.02
N PRO A 40 -11.61 -6.58 -2.29
CA PRO A 40 -11.59 -8.04 -2.53
C PRO A 40 -10.63 -8.46 -3.65
N ASP A 41 -10.38 -7.57 -4.61
CA ASP A 41 -9.50 -7.79 -5.76
C ASP A 41 -8.02 -7.44 -5.50
N GLY A 42 -7.70 -6.91 -4.31
CA GLY A 42 -6.35 -6.52 -3.89
C GLY A 42 -6.22 -5.05 -3.48
N LEU A 43 -5.00 -4.53 -3.54
CA LEU A 43 -4.65 -3.17 -3.10
C LEU A 43 -4.81 -2.17 -4.25
N ALA A 44 -5.77 -1.27 -4.16
CA ALA A 44 -6.06 -0.26 -5.17
C ALA A 44 -5.53 1.11 -4.75
N VAL A 45 -4.63 1.70 -5.54
CA VAL A 45 -4.09 3.04 -5.31
C VAL A 45 -5.11 4.07 -5.79
N VAL A 46 -5.64 4.83 -4.84
CA VAL A 46 -6.65 5.88 -5.06
C VAL A 46 -5.98 7.21 -5.39
N GLU A 47 -4.99 7.58 -4.59
CA GLU A 47 -4.23 8.82 -4.73
C GLU A 47 -2.74 8.56 -4.53
N MET A 48 -1.91 9.35 -5.18
CA MET A 48 -0.45 9.34 -5.05
C MET A 48 0.03 10.78 -4.92
N VAL A 49 1.17 10.97 -4.28
CA VAL A 49 1.79 12.30 -4.22
C VAL A 49 2.21 12.75 -5.63
N ASP A 50 2.06 14.04 -5.89
CA ASP A 50 2.51 14.63 -7.15
C ASP A 50 4.01 14.39 -7.35
N GLY A 51 4.36 13.90 -8.54
CA GLY A 51 5.75 13.60 -8.91
C GLY A 51 6.23 12.18 -8.59
N LEU A 52 5.43 11.33 -7.94
CA LEU A 52 5.76 9.91 -7.77
C LEU A 52 5.10 9.06 -8.86
N PRO A 53 5.88 8.42 -9.76
CA PRO A 53 5.31 7.52 -10.76
C PRO A 53 4.83 6.21 -10.12
N PHE A 54 3.76 5.63 -10.67
CA PHE A 54 3.17 4.40 -10.16
C PHE A 54 4.17 3.24 -10.09
N ASP A 55 5.06 3.12 -11.08
CA ASP A 55 6.08 2.07 -11.10
C ASP A 55 7.05 2.19 -9.92
N GLU A 56 7.34 3.41 -9.48
CA GLU A 56 8.19 3.63 -8.31
C GLU A 56 7.45 3.27 -7.02
N LEU A 57 6.17 3.63 -6.91
CA LEU A 57 5.34 3.19 -5.79
C LEU A 57 5.25 1.66 -5.72
N GLN A 58 5.11 0.98 -6.87
CA GLN A 58 5.11 -0.47 -6.96
C GLN A 58 6.45 -1.08 -6.56
N ARG A 59 7.59 -0.43 -6.87
CA ARG A 59 8.92 -0.87 -6.41
C ARG A 59 9.10 -0.73 -4.91
N LEU A 60 8.54 0.32 -4.32
CA LEU A 60 8.60 0.57 -2.87
C LEU A 60 7.62 -0.32 -2.09
N THR A 61 6.56 -0.80 -2.74
CA THR A 61 5.54 -1.66 -2.11
C THR A 61 5.86 -3.13 -2.31
N GLY A 62 6.00 -3.88 -1.23
CA GLY A 62 6.25 -5.33 -1.28
C GLY A 62 5.05 -6.18 -1.74
N ALA A 63 3.92 -5.56 -2.07
CA ALA A 63 2.71 -6.22 -2.54
C ALA A 63 2.26 -5.64 -3.90
N PRO A 64 1.59 -6.44 -4.74
CA PRO A 64 1.08 -5.96 -6.02
C PRO A 64 0.00 -4.90 -5.80
N LEU A 65 0.22 -3.74 -6.41
CA LEU A 65 -0.69 -2.62 -6.43
C LEU A 65 -1.48 -2.61 -7.74
N ARG A 66 -2.70 -2.13 -7.66
CA ARG A 66 -3.57 -1.84 -8.80
C ARG A 66 -3.81 -0.34 -8.85
N ARG A 67 -3.93 0.22 -10.04
CA ARG A 67 -4.46 1.59 -10.18
C ARG A 67 -5.96 1.52 -9.96
N ALA A 68 -6.52 2.37 -9.10
CA ALA A 68 -7.97 2.51 -9.05
C ALA A 68 -8.45 2.91 -10.45
N ALA A 69 -9.49 2.26 -10.94
CA ALA A 69 -10.15 2.72 -12.16
C ALA A 69 -10.69 4.12 -11.87
N ALA A 70 -10.25 5.12 -12.64
CA ALA A 70 -10.88 6.43 -12.60
C ALA A 70 -12.36 6.23 -12.96
N ALA A 71 -13.25 6.51 -12.00
CA ALA A 71 -14.67 6.60 -12.26
C ALA A 71 -14.97 7.83 -13.11
#